data_AF-A0A0F8YS18-F1
#
_entry.id   AF-A0A0F8YS18-F1
#
_cell.length_a   1.000
_cell.length_b   1.000
_cell.length_c   1.000
_cell.angle_alpha   90.00
_cell.angle_beta   90.00
_cell.angle_gamma   90.00
#
_symmetry.space_group_name_H-M   'P 1'
#
loop_
_entity.id
_entity.type
_entity.pdbx_description
1 polymer ?
#
loop_
_entity_poly.entity_id
_entity_poly.type
_entity_poly.pdbx_seq_one_letter_code
_entity_poly.pdbx_strand_id
1 'polypeptide(L)'
;MTKIIPLPSKRRDGSYFLPAVHFGGDVVPGRFWRKTRMDDLVYKQNQRNLLEAMIMLAAQRMGSPAWLIPRGAGVGLITGEPAIRINYNILSAGGNTPVKPERLSPEQLNQSVLLFIQEIDESMERIAGTFFLQGGDTPPGVTAASALAYLGEKAQRAMSSWFQSYEDNFAMWLEQCLEILRVRAPEERVLMGSQATRWEAKRFIMTDLKGEIEIKAEAGSAFPQSQAAVRATIQSLIELGLINVRDPMTAYNILQHAGLAHLSGAVDDDFKIAAEEFDMFLDTAEQTGVPPDVDPVFDNHFAHFMQHKRDAQTDKFRKKPPQIRALWTQHTLGHLQNMQEWAAAGFTVPRGG
;
A
#
# COMPACT_ATOMS: atom_id res chain seq x y z
N MET A 1 2.20 -37.07 24.77
CA MET A 1 1.84 -37.09 23.34
C MET A 1 0.64 -36.17 23.15
N THR A 2 0.84 -35.03 22.53
CA THR A 2 -0.23 -34.09 22.16
C THR A 2 -1.15 -34.80 21.16
N LYS A 3 -2.42 -35.06 21.53
CA LYS A 3 -3.41 -35.61 20.61
C LYS A 3 -3.49 -34.70 19.39
N ILE A 4 -3.16 -35.22 18.22
CA ILE A 4 -3.38 -34.52 16.95
C ILE A 4 -4.89 -34.55 16.72
N ILE A 5 -5.55 -33.44 17.01
CA ILE A 5 -6.98 -33.28 16.71
C ILE A 5 -7.09 -33.09 15.19
N PRO A 6 -7.89 -33.91 14.49
CA PRO A 6 -8.07 -33.75 13.05
C PRO A 6 -8.72 -32.40 12.75
N LEU A 7 -8.31 -31.78 11.64
CA LEU A 7 -8.95 -30.56 11.14
C LEU A 7 -10.44 -30.85 10.83
N PRO A 8 -11.31 -29.85 10.96
CA PRO A 8 -12.72 -30.02 10.63
C PRO A 8 -12.84 -30.49 9.17
N SER A 9 -13.67 -31.50 8.91
CA SER A 9 -13.86 -32.05 7.56
C SER A 9 -14.85 -31.23 6.72
N LYS A 10 -15.70 -30.47 7.39
CA LYS A 10 -16.71 -29.59 6.78
C LYS A 10 -16.73 -28.24 7.48
N ARG A 11 -16.96 -27.19 6.70
CA ARG A 11 -17.34 -25.86 7.18
C ARG A 11 -18.77 -25.92 7.72
N ARG A 12 -19.19 -24.87 8.45
CA ARG A 12 -20.56 -24.74 8.96
C ARG A 12 -21.62 -24.68 7.85
N ASP A 13 -21.26 -24.19 6.67
CA ASP A 13 -22.07 -24.20 5.43
C ASP A 13 -22.19 -25.61 4.79
N GLY A 14 -21.62 -26.65 5.41
CA GLY A 14 -21.68 -28.02 4.92
C GLY A 14 -20.73 -28.33 3.75
N SER A 15 -20.05 -27.31 3.21
CA SER A 15 -18.98 -27.44 2.22
C SER A 15 -17.72 -28.06 2.84
N TYR A 16 -16.92 -28.76 2.02
CA TYR A 16 -15.68 -29.38 2.47
C TYR A 16 -14.66 -28.33 2.90
N PHE A 17 -14.04 -28.55 4.06
CA PHE A 17 -12.99 -27.66 4.55
C PHE A 17 -11.64 -28.05 3.93
N LEU A 18 -11.14 -27.18 3.05
CA LEU A 18 -9.79 -27.26 2.53
C LEU A 18 -8.98 -26.10 3.16
N PRO A 19 -7.94 -26.37 3.98
CA PRO A 19 -7.09 -25.34 4.59
C PRO A 19 -6.06 -24.82 3.59
N ALA A 20 -6.51 -24.47 2.38
CA ALA A 20 -5.68 -23.89 1.35
C ALA A 20 -6.48 -22.77 0.68
N VAL A 21 -5.81 -21.65 0.45
CA VAL A 21 -6.31 -20.53 -0.33
C VAL A 21 -5.34 -20.29 -1.47
N HIS A 22 -5.87 -20.17 -2.68
CA HIS A 22 -5.09 -19.85 -3.86
C HIS A 22 -5.04 -18.33 -4.06
N PHE A 23 -3.93 -17.74 -3.64
CA PHE A 23 -3.63 -16.34 -3.94
C PHE A 23 -3.17 -16.20 -5.39
N GLY A 24 -3.88 -15.40 -6.16
CA GLY A 24 -3.42 -14.98 -7.47
C GLY A 24 -4.17 -13.75 -7.97
N GLY A 25 -3.76 -13.27 -9.14
CA GLY A 25 -4.33 -12.08 -9.76
C GLY A 25 -5.68 -12.33 -10.40
N ASP A 26 -5.76 -12.02 -11.69
CA ASP A 26 -7.02 -11.96 -12.42
C ASP A 26 -7.61 -13.36 -12.64
N VAL A 27 -8.92 -13.46 -12.42
CA VAL A 27 -9.70 -14.68 -12.69
C VAL A 27 -10.00 -14.75 -14.18
N VAL A 28 -9.49 -15.79 -14.85
CA VAL A 28 -9.82 -16.07 -16.24
C VAL A 28 -10.76 -17.27 -16.28
N PRO A 29 -12.00 -17.14 -16.82
CA PRO A 29 -12.93 -18.25 -16.92
C PRO A 29 -12.30 -19.44 -17.66
N GLY A 30 -12.46 -20.65 -17.13
CA GLY A 30 -11.95 -21.88 -17.72
C GLY A 30 -10.46 -22.18 -17.44
N ARG A 31 -9.76 -21.37 -16.62
CA ARG A 31 -8.42 -21.69 -16.12
C ARG A 31 -8.42 -21.83 -14.60
N PHE A 32 -7.72 -22.85 -14.11
CA PHE A 32 -7.46 -23.02 -12.67
C PHE A 32 -6.43 -22.00 -12.17
N TRP A 33 -5.35 -21.82 -12.94
CA TRP A 33 -4.31 -20.84 -12.64
C TRP A 33 -4.78 -19.44 -13.01
N ARG A 34 -4.67 -18.52 -12.05
CA ARG A 34 -4.96 -17.10 -12.25
C ARG A 34 -3.89 -16.49 -13.14
N LYS A 35 -4.28 -15.47 -13.89
CA LYS A 35 -3.36 -14.75 -14.78
C LYS A 35 -2.74 -13.57 -14.03
N THR A 36 -1.47 -13.31 -14.30
CA THR A 36 -0.79 -12.10 -13.83
C THR A 36 -0.50 -11.19 -15.01
N ARG A 37 -0.26 -9.90 -14.74
CA ARG A 37 0.16 -8.94 -15.77
C ARG A 37 1.50 -9.31 -16.39
N MET A 38 2.34 -10.02 -15.65
CA MET A 38 3.63 -10.49 -16.16
C MET A 38 3.42 -11.44 -17.35
N ASP A 39 2.36 -12.25 -17.35
CA ASP A 39 2.04 -13.15 -18.46
C ASP A 39 1.82 -12.37 -19.77
N ASP A 40 1.26 -11.15 -19.69
CA ASP A 40 1.09 -10.26 -20.86
C ASP A 40 2.39 -9.54 -21.25
N LEU A 41 3.21 -9.17 -20.26
CA LEU A 41 4.50 -8.52 -20.49
C LEU A 41 5.50 -9.43 -21.21
N VAL A 42 5.49 -10.74 -20.95
CA VAL A 42 6.40 -11.70 -21.60
C VAL A 42 6.30 -11.63 -23.13
N TYR A 43 5.09 -11.48 -23.69
CA TYR A 43 4.92 -11.36 -25.14
C TYR A 43 5.57 -10.10 -25.69
N LYS A 44 5.44 -8.96 -24.98
CA LYS A 44 6.05 -7.69 -25.37
C LYS A 44 7.56 -7.71 -25.20
N GLN A 45 8.06 -8.32 -24.14
CA GLN A 45 9.50 -8.50 -23.93
C GLN A 45 10.12 -9.34 -25.04
N ASN A 46 9.47 -10.42 -25.47
CA ASN A 46 9.94 -11.24 -26.59
C ASN A 46 9.98 -10.45 -27.91
N GLN A 47 8.96 -9.63 -28.19
CA GLN A 47 8.94 -8.74 -29.35
C GLN A 47 10.11 -7.75 -29.33
N ARG A 48 10.35 -7.13 -28.17
CA ARG A 48 11.46 -6.19 -27.95
C ARG A 48 12.81 -6.85 -28.18
N ASN A 49 13.04 -8.01 -27.54
CA ASN A 49 14.29 -8.76 -27.67
C ASN A 49 14.57 -9.17 -29.12
N LEU A 50 13.54 -9.61 -29.84
CA LEU A 50 13.67 -9.98 -31.26
C LEU A 50 14.06 -8.76 -32.11
N LEU A 51 13.42 -7.62 -31.88
CA LEU A 51 13.69 -6.39 -32.62
C LEU A 51 15.11 -5.87 -32.35
N GLU A 52 15.55 -5.87 -31.09
CA GLU A 52 16.92 -5.51 -30.72
C GLU A 52 17.94 -6.44 -31.41
N ALA A 53 17.68 -7.74 -31.44
CA ALA A 53 18.53 -8.70 -32.17
C ALA A 53 18.57 -8.39 -33.67
N MET A 54 17.44 -8.04 -34.29
CA MET A 54 17.41 -7.63 -35.70
C MET A 54 18.19 -6.35 -35.97
N ILE A 55 18.10 -5.35 -35.09
CA ILE A 55 18.87 -4.11 -35.18
C ILE A 55 20.36 -4.39 -35.08
N MET A 56 20.78 -5.24 -34.13
CA MET A 56 22.18 -5.64 -33.99
C MET A 56 22.69 -6.36 -35.25
N LEU A 57 21.90 -7.29 -35.80
CA LEU A 57 22.24 -7.98 -37.05
C LEU A 57 22.33 -7.02 -38.24
N ALA A 58 21.39 -6.09 -38.34
CA ALA A 58 21.41 -5.06 -39.37
C ALA A 58 22.64 -4.17 -39.21
N ALA A 59 22.97 -3.73 -37.99
CA ALA A 59 24.17 -2.95 -37.70
C ALA A 59 25.46 -3.68 -38.08
N GLN A 60 25.58 -4.97 -37.76
CA GLN A 60 26.72 -5.80 -38.16
C GLN A 60 26.83 -5.93 -39.69
N ARG A 61 25.71 -6.16 -40.39
CA ARG A 61 25.70 -6.27 -41.86
C ARG A 61 25.96 -4.94 -42.57
N MET A 62 25.43 -3.83 -42.04
CA MET A 62 25.70 -2.49 -42.55
C MET A 62 27.14 -2.05 -42.30
N GLY A 63 27.77 -2.50 -41.20
CA GLY A 63 29.18 -2.24 -40.90
C GLY A 63 30.14 -2.88 -41.93
N SER A 64 29.70 -3.92 -42.65
CA SER A 64 30.44 -4.54 -43.75
C SER A 64 29.53 -4.77 -44.95
N PRO A 65 29.25 -3.72 -45.76
CA PRO A 65 28.37 -3.85 -46.90
C PRO A 65 28.98 -4.77 -47.96
N ALA A 66 28.11 -5.50 -48.67
CA ALA A 66 28.52 -6.42 -49.72
C ALA A 66 29.14 -5.67 -50.92
N TRP A 67 30.07 -6.35 -51.59
CA TRP A 67 30.67 -5.89 -52.84
C TRP A 67 29.92 -6.45 -54.04
N LEU A 68 29.60 -5.59 -55.00
CA LEU A 68 29.11 -6.01 -56.31
C LEU A 68 30.30 -6.20 -57.25
N ILE A 69 30.59 -7.45 -57.63
CA ILE A 69 31.70 -7.80 -58.52
C ILE A 69 31.12 -8.42 -59.81
N PRO A 70 31.33 -7.81 -60.99
CA PRO A 70 30.85 -8.37 -62.24
C PRO A 70 31.60 -9.68 -62.60
N ARG A 71 30.88 -10.65 -63.16
CA ARG A 71 31.45 -11.96 -63.52
C ARG A 71 32.52 -11.80 -64.61
N GLY A 72 33.74 -12.25 -64.30
CA GLY A 72 34.92 -12.16 -65.16
C GLY A 72 35.77 -10.89 -65.01
N ALA A 73 35.46 -10.06 -64.00
CA ALA A 73 36.30 -8.92 -63.60
C ALA A 73 37.69 -9.33 -63.05
N GLY A 74 37.96 -10.61 -62.83
CA GLY A 74 39.29 -11.12 -62.43
C GLY A 74 39.83 -10.54 -61.12
N VAL A 75 38.95 -10.07 -60.23
CA VAL A 75 39.33 -9.44 -58.95
C VAL A 75 39.64 -10.53 -57.90
N GLY A 76 40.81 -10.44 -57.27
CA GLY A 76 41.18 -11.30 -56.12
C GLY A 76 40.39 -10.98 -54.85
N LEU A 77 40.61 -11.74 -53.78
CA LEU A 77 39.99 -11.48 -52.46
C LEU A 77 40.30 -10.05 -52.00
N ILE A 78 39.25 -9.24 -51.83
CA ILE A 78 39.39 -7.87 -51.31
C ILE A 78 39.55 -7.97 -49.80
N THR A 79 40.78 -7.94 -49.30
CA THR A 79 41.06 -7.83 -47.87
C THR A 79 40.90 -6.37 -47.41
N GLY A 80 40.51 -6.17 -46.15
CA GLY A 80 40.19 -4.84 -45.60
C GLY A 80 41.40 -4.02 -45.16
N GLU A 81 42.61 -4.35 -45.62
CA GLU A 81 43.84 -3.70 -45.15
C GLU A 81 44.01 -2.30 -45.79
N PRO A 82 44.57 -1.31 -45.06
CA PRO A 82 44.85 0.00 -45.62
C PRO A 82 45.86 -0.09 -46.78
N ALA A 83 45.59 0.65 -47.87
CA ALA A 83 46.47 0.79 -49.05
C ALA A 83 46.58 -0.41 -50.01
N ILE A 84 45.59 -1.31 -50.07
CA ILE A 84 45.55 -2.38 -51.08
C ILE A 84 45.26 -1.82 -52.47
N ARG A 85 46.06 -2.24 -53.46
CA ARG A 85 45.82 -2.00 -54.89
C ARG A 85 44.98 -3.14 -55.45
N ILE A 86 43.77 -2.84 -55.92
CA ILE A 86 42.85 -3.84 -56.50
C ILE A 86 42.91 -3.70 -58.02
N ASN A 87 43.47 -4.72 -58.68
CA ASN A 87 43.44 -4.81 -60.14
C ASN A 87 42.12 -5.47 -60.56
N TYR A 88 41.44 -4.88 -61.54
CA TYR A 88 40.22 -5.43 -62.14
C TYR A 88 40.31 -5.41 -63.66
N ASN A 89 39.66 -6.37 -64.31
CA ASN A 89 39.62 -6.50 -65.75
C ASN A 89 38.48 -5.65 -66.34
N ILE A 90 38.82 -4.77 -67.29
CA ILE A 90 37.90 -3.85 -67.96
C ILE A 90 37.15 -4.49 -69.16
N LEU A 91 37.47 -5.73 -69.56
CA LEU A 91 36.99 -6.35 -70.81
C LEU A 91 35.92 -7.45 -70.65
N SER A 92 35.47 -7.77 -69.43
CA SER A 92 34.56 -8.90 -69.22
C SER A 92 33.13 -8.48 -68.96
N ALA A 93 32.38 -8.18 -70.03
CA ALA A 93 30.96 -8.51 -70.23
C ALA A 93 30.40 -7.77 -71.46
N GLY A 94 30.68 -8.27 -72.67
CA GLY A 94 29.79 -8.11 -73.83
C GLY A 94 29.26 -6.73 -74.21
N GLY A 95 29.96 -5.63 -73.89
CA GLY A 95 29.55 -4.27 -74.24
C GLY A 95 30.54 -3.24 -73.74
N ASN A 96 30.76 -2.16 -74.50
CA ASN A 96 31.79 -1.13 -74.30
C ASN A 96 31.61 -0.24 -73.04
N THR A 97 31.02 -0.75 -71.96
CA THR A 97 30.87 -0.01 -70.70
C THR A 97 31.65 -0.73 -69.61
N PRO A 98 32.81 -0.19 -69.16
CA PRO A 98 33.57 -0.79 -68.08
C PRO A 98 32.77 -0.69 -66.78
N VAL A 99 32.38 -1.85 -66.22
CA VAL A 99 31.69 -1.94 -64.93
C VAL A 99 32.73 -2.16 -63.84
N LYS A 100 32.97 -1.13 -63.02
CA LYS A 100 33.87 -1.22 -61.85
C LYS A 100 33.19 -1.98 -60.70
N PRO A 101 33.93 -2.74 -59.89
CA PRO A 101 33.40 -3.24 -58.63
C PRO A 101 33.04 -2.07 -57.70
N GLU A 102 31.85 -2.09 -57.12
CA GLU A 102 31.39 -1.04 -56.21
C GLU A 102 30.91 -1.64 -54.89
N ARG A 103 31.15 -0.91 -53.79
CA ARG A 103 30.51 -1.23 -52.50
C ARG A 103 29.08 -0.78 -52.57
N LEU A 104 28.15 -1.62 -52.16
CA LEU A 104 26.80 -1.17 -51.90
C LEU A 104 26.85 -0.13 -50.76
N SER A 105 26.17 1.00 -50.92
CA SER A 105 26.01 1.93 -49.80
C SER A 105 25.24 1.22 -48.69
N PRO A 106 25.66 1.33 -47.41
CA PRO A 106 24.87 0.78 -46.32
C PRO A 106 23.52 1.50 -46.32
N GLU A 107 22.44 0.74 -46.45
CA GLU A 107 21.10 1.26 -46.26
C GLU A 107 20.96 1.66 -44.80
N GLN A 108 20.59 2.90 -44.50
CA GLN A 108 20.45 3.34 -43.12
C GLN A 108 19.26 2.64 -42.47
N LEU A 109 19.38 2.28 -41.19
CA LEU A 109 18.23 1.82 -40.41
C LEU A 109 17.12 2.86 -40.48
N ASN A 110 15.93 2.39 -40.85
CA ASN A 110 14.76 3.25 -40.90
C ASN A 110 14.40 3.70 -39.48
N GLN A 111 14.23 5.01 -39.28
CA GLN A 111 13.85 5.62 -38.00
C GLN A 111 12.55 5.05 -37.42
N SER A 112 11.66 4.51 -38.26
CA SER A 112 10.45 3.81 -37.81
C SER A 112 10.73 2.63 -36.89
N VAL A 113 11.86 1.93 -37.06
CA VAL A 113 12.24 0.79 -36.20
C VAL A 113 12.60 1.26 -34.79
N LEU A 114 13.23 2.43 -34.67
CA LEU A 114 13.58 3.03 -33.37
C LEU A 114 12.32 3.55 -32.64
N LEU A 115 11.40 4.17 -33.38
CA LEU A 115 10.09 4.58 -32.81
C LEU A 115 9.26 3.39 -32.34
N PHE A 116 9.35 2.25 -33.03
CA PHE A 116 8.64 1.04 -32.63
C PHE A 116 9.14 0.45 -31.30
N ILE A 117 10.43 0.60 -30.97
CA ILE A 117 10.94 0.23 -29.63
C ILE A 117 10.26 1.08 -28.56
N GLN A 118 10.20 2.39 -28.77
CA GLN A 118 9.58 3.31 -27.82
C GLN A 118 8.10 2.98 -27.63
N GLU A 119 7.38 2.68 -28.71
CA GLU A 119 5.97 2.26 -28.62
C GLU A 119 5.80 0.93 -27.85
N ILE A 120 6.73 -0.02 -28.01
CA ILE A 120 6.72 -1.27 -27.23
C ILE A 120 6.97 -0.96 -25.75
N ASP A 121 7.94 -0.11 -25.42
CA ASP A 121 8.25 0.29 -24.05
C ASP A 121 7.04 0.99 -23.40
N GLU A 122 6.41 1.95 -24.08
CA GLU A 122 5.16 2.59 -23.63
C GLU A 122 4.00 1.60 -23.47
N SER A 123 3.90 0.61 -24.36
CA SER A 123 2.90 -0.47 -24.24
C SER A 123 3.18 -1.35 -23.02
N MET A 124 4.45 -1.63 -22.69
CA MET A 124 4.83 -2.41 -21.51
C MET A 124 4.50 -1.63 -20.23
N GLU A 125 4.79 -0.34 -20.17
CA GLU A 125 4.45 0.51 -19.02
C GLU A 125 2.94 0.58 -18.78
N ARG A 126 2.14 0.68 -19.85
CA ARG A 126 0.67 0.66 -19.76
C ARG A 126 0.14 -0.68 -19.23
N ILE A 127 0.71 -1.81 -19.67
CA ILE A 127 0.30 -3.15 -19.20
C ILE A 127 0.72 -3.37 -17.75
N ALA A 128 1.92 -2.95 -17.37
CA ALA A 128 2.40 -3.02 -15.99
C ALA A 128 1.48 -2.21 -15.04
N GLY A 129 0.91 -1.11 -15.54
CA GLY A 129 0.09 -0.19 -14.75
C GLY A 129 0.92 0.74 -13.87
N THR A 130 2.25 0.77 -14.07
CA THR A 130 3.19 1.69 -13.41
C THR A 130 3.25 3.06 -14.09
N PHE A 131 2.72 3.17 -15.31
CA PHE A 131 2.71 4.39 -16.13
C PHE A 131 2.28 5.65 -15.37
N PHE A 132 1.34 5.54 -14.42
CA PHE A 132 0.81 6.69 -13.66
C PHE A 132 1.68 7.15 -12.48
N LEU A 133 2.66 6.35 -12.03
CA LEU A 133 3.59 6.78 -10.99
C LEU A 133 4.75 7.60 -11.55
N GLN A 134 5.08 7.43 -12.83
CA GLN A 134 6.25 8.03 -13.46
C GLN A 134 5.90 9.25 -14.33
N GLY A 135 4.72 9.26 -14.96
CA GLY A 135 4.17 10.41 -15.68
C GLY A 135 3.35 11.31 -14.78
N GLY A 136 3.99 12.24 -14.08
CA GLY A 136 3.35 13.27 -13.23
C GLY A 136 2.56 14.34 -14.00
N ASP A 137 1.88 13.97 -15.10
CA ASP A 137 1.04 14.86 -15.89
C ASP A 137 -0.26 15.16 -15.12
N THR A 138 -0.13 16.08 -14.17
CA THR A 138 -1.27 16.68 -13.49
C THR A 138 -2.00 17.59 -14.47
N PRO A 139 -3.35 17.55 -14.54
CA PRO A 139 -4.08 18.45 -15.43
C PRO A 139 -3.80 19.92 -15.08
N PRO A 140 -3.64 20.81 -16.07
CA PRO A 140 -3.38 22.22 -15.80
C PRO A 140 -4.53 22.86 -15.01
N GLY A 141 -4.21 23.50 -13.88
CA GLY A 141 -5.17 24.19 -13.01
C GLY A 141 -5.65 23.40 -11.78
N VAL A 142 -5.10 22.21 -11.52
CA VAL A 142 -5.46 21.35 -10.39
C VAL A 142 -4.47 21.55 -9.24
N THR A 143 -4.95 21.69 -8.00
CA THR A 143 -4.06 21.82 -6.82
C THR A 143 -3.19 20.57 -6.68
N ALA A 144 -1.98 20.72 -6.14
CA ALA A 144 -1.09 19.56 -5.93
C ALA A 144 -1.77 18.41 -5.16
N ALA A 145 -2.65 18.74 -4.21
CA ALA A 145 -3.45 17.78 -3.44
C ALA A 145 -4.44 16.97 -4.30
N SER A 146 -5.26 17.66 -5.09
CA SER A 146 -6.27 17.01 -5.94
C SER A 146 -5.64 16.27 -7.11
N ALA A 147 -4.49 16.74 -7.60
CA ALA A 147 -3.74 16.06 -8.64
C ALA A 147 -3.08 14.76 -8.13
N LEU A 148 -2.50 14.77 -6.92
CA LEU A 148 -1.99 13.56 -6.28
C LEU A 148 -3.10 12.54 -5.99
N ALA A 149 -4.27 13.01 -5.51
CA ALA A 149 -5.43 12.15 -5.28
C ALA A 149 -5.93 11.52 -6.58
N TYR A 150 -6.00 12.29 -7.67
CA TYR A 150 -6.39 11.79 -8.99
C TYR A 150 -5.41 10.75 -9.55
N LEU A 151 -4.11 10.99 -9.44
CA LEU A 151 -3.08 10.01 -9.84
C LEU A 151 -3.17 8.72 -9.01
N GLY A 152 -3.39 8.86 -7.70
CA GLY A 152 -3.64 7.75 -6.79
C GLY A 152 -4.87 6.94 -7.22
N GLU A 153 -6.01 7.60 -7.46
CA GLU A 153 -7.24 6.94 -7.87
C GLU A 153 -7.09 6.22 -9.22
N LYS A 154 -6.39 6.82 -10.18
CA LYS A 154 -6.13 6.21 -11.48
C LYS A 154 -5.24 4.96 -11.37
N ALA A 155 -4.21 5.00 -10.52
CA ALA A 155 -3.36 3.85 -10.21
C ALA A 155 -4.16 2.74 -9.50
N GLN A 156 -5.05 3.11 -8.57
CA GLN A 156 -5.93 2.17 -7.88
C GLN A 156 -6.91 1.49 -8.85
N ARG A 157 -7.56 2.26 -9.73
CA ARG A 157 -8.47 1.72 -10.76
C ARG A 157 -7.74 0.73 -11.66
N ALA A 158 -6.49 1.04 -12.03
CA ALA A 158 -5.68 0.12 -12.82
C ALA A 158 -5.53 -1.21 -12.08
N MET A 159 -5.15 -1.23 -10.80
CA MET A 159 -4.87 -2.46 -10.03
C MET A 159 -6.08 -3.06 -9.29
N SER A 160 -7.28 -2.54 -9.53
CA SER A 160 -8.49 -2.88 -8.76
C SER A 160 -8.84 -4.37 -8.73
N SER A 161 -8.81 -5.05 -9.88
CA SER A 161 -9.11 -6.48 -9.98
C SER A 161 -8.18 -7.37 -9.16
N TRP A 162 -6.88 -7.01 -9.14
CA TRP A 162 -5.86 -7.74 -8.41
C TRP A 162 -6.05 -7.56 -6.90
N PHE A 163 -6.27 -6.33 -6.44
CA PHE A 163 -6.52 -6.05 -5.03
C PHE A 163 -7.82 -6.66 -4.54
N GLN A 164 -8.90 -6.59 -5.31
CA GLN A 164 -10.17 -7.22 -4.94
C GLN A 164 -10.01 -8.73 -4.78
N SER A 165 -9.34 -9.39 -5.73
CA SER A 165 -9.00 -10.81 -5.61
C SER A 165 -8.15 -11.10 -4.37
N TYR A 166 -7.16 -10.25 -4.08
CA TYR A 166 -6.30 -10.41 -2.91
C TYR A 166 -7.08 -10.28 -1.61
N GLU A 167 -7.95 -9.26 -1.51
CA GLU A 167 -8.84 -9.00 -0.39
C GLU A 167 -9.82 -10.17 -0.15
N ASP A 168 -10.46 -10.68 -1.21
CA ASP A 168 -11.35 -11.83 -1.14
C ASP A 168 -10.63 -13.10 -0.66
N ASN A 169 -9.45 -13.38 -1.23
CA ASN A 169 -8.63 -14.52 -0.82
C ASN A 169 -8.15 -14.36 0.63
N PHE A 170 -7.83 -13.14 1.06
CA PHE A 170 -7.43 -12.87 2.44
C PHE A 170 -8.59 -13.06 3.42
N ALA A 171 -9.81 -12.63 3.06
CA ALA A 171 -11.01 -12.91 3.84
C ALA A 171 -11.26 -14.42 3.96
N MET A 172 -11.14 -15.17 2.86
CA MET A 172 -11.23 -16.64 2.89
C MET A 172 -10.15 -17.28 3.78
N TRP A 173 -8.94 -16.73 3.78
CA TRP A 173 -7.85 -17.21 4.63
C TRP A 173 -8.14 -16.93 6.11
N LEU A 174 -8.63 -15.74 6.45
CA LEU A 174 -9.03 -15.41 7.80
C LEU A 174 -10.20 -16.27 8.30
N GLU A 175 -11.17 -16.57 7.43
CA GLU A 175 -12.27 -17.50 7.73
C GLU A 175 -11.72 -18.89 8.09
N GLN A 176 -10.74 -19.39 7.30
CA GLN A 176 -10.09 -20.67 7.60
C GLN A 176 -9.30 -20.63 8.92
N CYS A 177 -8.57 -19.54 9.18
CA CYS A 177 -7.86 -19.33 10.43
C CYS A 177 -8.82 -19.31 11.63
N LEU A 178 -9.99 -18.68 11.48
CA LEU A 178 -11.03 -18.64 12.51
C LEU A 178 -11.60 -20.04 12.78
N GLU A 179 -11.89 -20.83 11.76
CA GLU A 179 -12.36 -22.21 11.92
C GLU A 179 -11.32 -23.10 12.61
N ILE A 180 -10.04 -22.96 12.25
CA ILE A 180 -8.94 -23.65 12.94
C ILE A 180 -8.84 -23.20 14.40
N LEU A 181 -8.98 -21.89 14.65
CA LEU A 181 -8.94 -21.32 15.98
C LEU A 181 -10.10 -21.87 16.83
N ARG A 182 -11.31 -22.01 16.30
CA ARG A 182 -12.45 -22.60 17.03
C ARG A 182 -12.17 -24.01 17.54
N VAL A 183 -11.51 -24.84 16.74
CA VAL A 183 -11.20 -26.24 17.10
C VAL A 183 -10.02 -26.33 18.07
N ARG A 184 -9.04 -25.43 17.93
CA ARG A 184 -7.73 -25.57 18.59
C ARG A 184 -7.44 -24.54 19.68
N ALA A 185 -8.25 -23.50 19.81
CA ALA A 185 -8.00 -22.47 20.82
C ALA A 185 -8.28 -23.01 22.24
N PRO A 186 -7.39 -22.71 23.21
CA PRO A 186 -7.70 -22.85 24.62
C PRO A 186 -8.81 -21.87 25.04
N GLU A 187 -9.54 -22.19 26.11
CA GLU A 187 -10.74 -21.46 26.57
C GLU A 187 -10.51 -19.97 26.86
N GLU A 188 -9.29 -19.60 27.23
CA GLU A 188 -8.90 -18.22 27.51
C GLU A 188 -7.57 -17.89 26.84
N ARG A 189 -7.50 -16.74 26.14
CA ARG A 189 -6.25 -16.16 25.65
C ARG A 189 -6.14 -14.71 26.06
N VAL A 190 -4.98 -14.39 26.62
CA VAL A 190 -4.52 -13.03 26.85
C VAL A 190 -3.53 -12.68 25.74
N LEU A 191 -3.91 -11.76 24.86
CA LEU A 191 -2.98 -11.18 23.88
C LEU A 191 -2.23 -10.05 24.58
N MET A 192 -0.99 -10.31 24.99
CA MET A 192 -0.11 -9.27 25.52
C MET A 192 0.76 -8.75 24.37
N GLY A 193 0.53 -7.51 23.94
CA GLY A 193 1.42 -6.83 22.99
C GLY A 193 2.81 -6.62 23.62
N SER A 194 3.87 -6.55 22.82
CA SER A 194 5.25 -6.44 23.34
C SER A 194 5.56 -5.09 24.00
N GLN A 195 4.66 -4.10 23.87
CA GLN A 195 4.70 -2.80 24.54
C GLN A 195 3.36 -2.45 25.20
N ALA A 196 2.48 -3.44 25.33
CA ALA A 196 1.19 -3.26 25.96
C ALA A 196 1.38 -3.10 27.46
N THR A 197 0.87 -2.00 28.03
CA THR A 197 0.54 -1.94 29.46
C THR A 197 -0.27 -3.20 29.79
N ARG A 198 -0.11 -3.75 31.01
CA ARG A 198 -0.75 -5.00 31.47
C ARG A 198 -2.26 -5.10 31.19
N TRP A 199 -2.90 -3.97 30.86
CA TRP A 199 -4.31 -3.75 30.61
C TRP A 199 -4.74 -3.75 29.12
N GLU A 200 -3.82 -3.53 28.17
CA GLU A 200 -4.11 -3.69 26.72
C GLU A 200 -4.33 -5.15 26.31
N ALA A 201 -4.18 -6.06 27.27
CA ALA A 201 -4.56 -7.45 27.21
C ALA A 201 -6.08 -7.62 27.05
N LYS A 202 -6.59 -7.39 25.83
CA LYS A 202 -7.95 -7.79 25.46
C LYS A 202 -8.10 -9.29 25.72
N ARG A 203 -8.91 -9.63 26.72
CA ARG A 203 -9.29 -11.01 27.02
C ARG A 203 -10.28 -11.44 25.95
N PHE A 204 -9.87 -12.36 25.10
CA PHE A 204 -10.79 -12.99 24.16
C PHE A 204 -11.35 -14.26 24.81
N ILE A 205 -12.66 -14.27 25.04
CA ILE A 205 -13.37 -15.44 25.57
C ILE A 205 -13.92 -16.22 24.38
N MET A 206 -13.76 -17.55 24.40
CA MET A 206 -14.27 -18.45 23.35
C MET A 206 -15.78 -18.34 23.08
N THR A 207 -16.55 -17.77 24.00
CA THR A 207 -17.99 -17.52 23.83
C THR A 207 -18.28 -16.52 22.71
N ASP A 208 -17.39 -15.55 22.50
CA ASP A 208 -17.53 -14.53 21.44
C ASP A 208 -17.25 -15.12 20.04
N LEU A 209 -16.48 -16.22 19.98
CA LEU A 209 -16.10 -16.92 18.75
C LEU A 209 -17.16 -17.93 18.28
N LYS A 210 -18.17 -18.25 19.13
CA LYS A 210 -19.27 -19.19 18.81
C LYS A 210 -20.38 -18.57 17.95
N GLY A 211 -20.38 -17.25 17.77
CA GLY A 211 -21.34 -16.54 16.91
C GLY A 211 -21.14 -16.80 15.41
N GLU A 212 -22.12 -16.40 14.59
CA GLU A 212 -21.94 -16.26 13.15
C GLU A 212 -21.09 -15.02 12.88
N ILE A 213 -19.78 -15.23 12.74
CA ILE A 213 -18.84 -14.18 12.35
C ILE A 213 -18.72 -14.24 10.84
N GLU A 214 -19.29 -13.25 10.17
CA GLU A 214 -19.09 -13.04 8.74
C GLU A 214 -17.86 -12.14 8.56
N ILE A 215 -16.80 -12.68 7.97
CA ILE A 215 -15.59 -11.90 7.65
C ILE A 215 -15.77 -11.38 6.23
N LYS A 216 -15.93 -10.06 6.09
CA LYS A 216 -15.90 -9.37 4.81
C LYS A 216 -14.61 -8.58 4.72
N ALA A 217 -13.93 -8.68 3.59
CA ALA A 217 -12.90 -7.70 3.27
C ALA A 217 -13.58 -6.37 2.95
N GLU A 218 -13.11 -5.30 3.56
CA GLU A 218 -13.47 -3.95 3.15
C GLU A 218 -12.76 -3.64 1.84
N ALA A 219 -13.54 -3.42 0.78
CA ALA A 219 -13.02 -3.12 -0.53
C ALA A 219 -12.18 -1.84 -0.48
N GLY A 220 -10.88 -1.93 -0.78
CA GLY A 220 -10.00 -0.77 -0.69
C GLY A 220 -9.00 -0.80 0.45
N SER A 221 -9.14 -1.73 1.40
CA SER A 221 -8.29 -1.81 2.60
C SER A 221 -6.85 -2.22 2.28
N ALA A 222 -6.65 -3.06 1.25
CA ALA A 222 -5.32 -3.52 0.85
C ALA A 222 -4.53 -2.47 0.05
N PHE A 223 -5.17 -1.35 -0.33
CA PHE A 223 -4.50 -0.33 -1.12
C PHE A 223 -3.59 0.53 -0.24
N PRO A 224 -2.31 0.70 -0.61
CA PRO A 224 -1.43 1.61 0.09
C PRO A 224 -1.96 3.04 -0.11
N GLN A 225 -2.48 3.65 0.96
CA GLN A 225 -2.77 5.07 0.95
C GLN A 225 -1.46 5.85 1.01
N SER A 226 -1.29 6.79 0.07
CA SER A 226 -0.13 7.67 0.10
C SER A 226 -0.23 8.62 1.28
N GLN A 227 0.76 8.57 2.18
CA GLN A 227 0.88 9.51 3.29
C GLN A 227 0.91 10.97 2.79
N ALA A 228 1.46 11.21 1.60
CA ALA A 228 1.45 12.53 0.99
C ALA A 228 0.04 12.98 0.59
N ALA A 229 -0.79 12.07 0.07
CA ALA A 229 -2.19 12.37 -0.24
C ALA A 229 -3.00 12.68 1.02
N VAL A 230 -2.82 11.88 2.09
CA VAL A 230 -3.47 12.11 3.40
C VAL A 230 -3.10 13.48 3.95
N ARG A 231 -1.80 13.83 3.96
CA ARG A 231 -1.33 15.15 4.41
C ARG A 231 -1.91 16.30 3.59
N ALA A 232 -1.98 16.14 2.26
CA ALA A 232 -2.52 17.15 1.38
C ALA A 232 -4.04 17.34 1.59
N THR A 233 -4.79 16.26 1.82
CA THR A 233 -6.21 16.32 2.19
C THR A 233 -6.40 17.02 3.53
N ILE A 234 -5.60 16.68 4.55
CA ILE A 234 -5.65 17.35 5.85
C ILE A 234 -5.39 18.85 5.70
N GLN A 235 -4.38 19.25 4.93
CA GLN A 235 -4.09 20.65 4.65
C GLN A 235 -5.30 21.36 4.01
N SER A 236 -5.92 20.75 3.01
CA SER A 236 -7.13 21.33 2.39
C SER A 236 -8.30 21.43 3.36
N LEU A 237 -8.50 20.45 4.24
CA LEU A 237 -9.56 20.49 5.26
C LEU A 237 -9.33 21.58 6.32
N ILE A 238 -8.06 21.86 6.64
CA ILE A 238 -7.66 22.97 7.51
C ILE A 238 -7.92 24.31 6.79
N GLU A 239 -7.53 24.45 5.53
CA GLU A 239 -7.76 25.65 4.71
C GLU A 239 -9.26 25.97 4.56
N LEU A 240 -10.10 24.94 4.42
CA LEU A 240 -11.56 25.06 4.36
C LEU A 240 -12.20 25.35 5.74
N GLY A 241 -11.43 25.33 6.83
CA GLY A 241 -11.93 25.60 8.18
C GLY A 241 -12.82 24.50 8.77
N LEU A 242 -12.85 23.31 8.15
CA LEU A 242 -13.63 22.17 8.62
C LEU A 242 -13.00 21.48 9.84
N ILE A 243 -11.68 21.64 10.01
CA ILE A 243 -10.93 21.08 11.13
C ILE A 243 -10.43 22.22 12.02
N ASN A 244 -10.78 22.17 13.30
CA ASN A 244 -10.28 23.12 14.28
C ASN A 244 -8.94 22.64 14.86
N VAL A 245 -7.84 23.19 14.34
CA VAL A 245 -6.47 22.89 14.79
C VAL A 245 -6.21 23.37 16.24
N ARG A 246 -7.09 24.21 16.81
CA ARG A 246 -6.96 24.68 18.19
C ARG A 246 -7.44 23.66 19.23
N ASP A 247 -8.15 22.62 18.80
CA ASP A 247 -8.51 21.52 19.70
C ASP A 247 -7.32 20.54 19.80
N PRO A 248 -6.72 20.35 20.99
CA PRO A 248 -5.52 19.53 21.14
C PRO A 248 -5.69 18.08 20.68
N MET A 249 -6.89 17.51 20.82
CA MET A 249 -7.18 16.15 20.38
C MET A 249 -7.25 16.06 18.84
N THR A 250 -7.88 17.05 18.21
CA THR A 250 -7.93 17.13 16.75
C THR A 250 -6.55 17.35 16.15
N ALA A 251 -5.71 18.16 16.80
CA ALA A 251 -4.30 18.33 16.45
C ALA A 251 -3.51 17.02 16.63
N TYR A 252 -3.74 16.27 17.70
CA TYR A 252 -3.16 14.95 17.91
C TYR A 252 -3.55 13.96 16.79
N ASN A 253 -4.84 13.86 16.46
CA ASN A 253 -5.31 12.98 15.38
C ASN A 253 -4.68 13.36 14.03
N ILE A 254 -4.52 14.67 13.75
CA ILE A 254 -3.79 15.15 12.58
C ILE A 254 -2.33 14.68 12.60
N LEU A 255 -1.64 14.83 13.73
CA LEU A 255 -0.25 14.39 13.89
C LEU A 255 -0.10 12.88 13.75
N GLN A 256 -1.04 12.11 14.29
CA GLN A 256 -1.09 10.65 14.15
C GLN A 256 -1.26 10.24 12.69
N HIS A 257 -2.23 10.83 11.98
CA HIS A 257 -2.44 10.58 10.55
C HIS A 257 -1.28 11.11 9.69
N ALA A 258 -0.53 12.11 10.14
CA ALA A 258 0.67 12.58 9.46
C ALA A 258 1.92 11.72 9.73
N GLY A 259 1.86 10.74 10.65
CA GLY A 259 3.00 9.93 11.08
C GLY A 259 3.99 10.71 11.98
N LEU A 260 3.53 11.82 12.54
CA LEU A 260 4.29 12.72 13.42
C LEU A 260 3.79 12.64 14.86
N ALA A 261 3.16 11.53 15.26
CA ALA A 261 2.69 11.29 16.63
C ALA A 261 3.79 11.45 17.69
N HIS A 262 5.06 11.20 17.33
CA HIS A 262 6.19 11.45 18.23
C HIS A 262 6.42 12.94 18.55
N LEU A 263 5.87 13.86 17.74
CA LEU A 263 5.97 15.30 17.98
C LEU A 263 4.93 15.81 18.99
N SER A 264 3.85 15.06 19.26
CA SER A 264 2.88 15.43 20.31
C SER A 264 3.35 15.15 21.73
N GLY A 265 4.52 14.52 21.92
CA GLY A 265 5.16 14.33 23.22
C GLY A 265 4.28 13.60 24.24
N ALA A 266 4.44 13.94 25.53
CA ALA A 266 3.78 13.32 26.70
C ALA A 266 2.24 13.32 26.66
N VAL A 267 1.62 14.15 25.80
CA VAL A 267 0.17 14.25 25.67
C VAL A 267 -0.45 12.93 25.15
N ASP A 268 0.29 12.17 24.32
CA ASP A 268 -0.17 10.85 23.82
C ASP A 268 -0.33 9.83 24.97
N ASP A 269 0.66 9.77 25.84
CA ASP A 269 0.65 8.84 26.97
C ASP A 269 -0.40 9.25 28.01
N ASP A 270 -0.59 10.55 28.25
CA ASP A 270 -1.62 11.07 29.16
C ASP A 270 -3.05 10.74 28.69
N PHE A 271 -3.35 10.86 27.38
CA PHE A 271 -4.67 10.48 26.85
C PHE A 271 -4.90 8.97 26.92
N LYS A 272 -3.85 8.14 26.78
CA LYS A 272 -3.96 6.70 26.97
C LYS A 272 -4.23 6.35 28.42
N ILE A 273 -3.48 6.93 29.36
CA ILE A 273 -3.67 6.72 30.80
C ILE A 273 -5.10 7.10 31.21
N ALA A 274 -5.59 8.27 30.77
CA ALA A 274 -6.97 8.69 31.04
C ALA A 274 -8.03 7.73 30.48
N ALA A 275 -7.79 7.13 29.31
CA ALA A 275 -8.69 6.14 28.74
C ALA A 275 -8.63 4.80 29.49
N GLU A 276 -7.44 4.39 29.94
CA GLU A 276 -7.22 3.19 30.76
C GLU A 276 -7.95 3.30 32.11
N GLU A 277 -7.94 4.49 32.75
CA GLU A 277 -8.66 4.74 34.00
C GLU A 277 -10.17 4.54 33.87
N PHE A 278 -10.75 4.94 32.74
CA PHE A 278 -12.18 4.75 32.51
C PHE A 278 -12.55 3.28 32.37
N ASP A 279 -11.77 2.51 31.61
CA ASP A 279 -11.99 1.07 31.48
C ASP A 279 -11.82 0.35 32.83
N MET A 280 -10.80 0.73 33.61
CA MET A 280 -10.62 0.21 34.98
C MET A 280 -11.79 0.56 35.90
N PHE A 281 -12.30 1.79 35.81
CA PHE A 281 -13.46 2.22 36.56
C PHE A 281 -14.70 1.41 36.19
N LEU A 282 -14.94 1.14 34.90
CA LEU A 282 -16.11 0.35 34.49
C LEU A 282 -16.08 -1.09 35.05
N ASP A 283 -14.90 -1.71 35.14
CA ASP A 283 -14.73 -3.06 35.68
C ASP A 283 -14.79 -3.08 37.22
N THR A 284 -14.24 -2.05 37.87
CA THR A 284 -14.03 -2.03 39.33
C THR A 284 -15.19 -1.36 40.07
N ALA A 285 -15.85 -0.37 39.47
CA ALA A 285 -16.88 0.42 40.15
C ALA A 285 -18.14 -0.38 40.50
N GLU A 286 -18.44 -1.45 39.76
CA GLU A 286 -19.51 -2.39 40.14
C GLU A 286 -19.16 -3.23 41.38
N GLN A 287 -17.87 -3.37 41.71
CA GLN A 287 -17.38 -4.23 42.79
C GLN A 287 -17.01 -3.45 44.06
N THR A 288 -16.38 -2.28 43.91
CA THR A 288 -15.84 -1.51 45.05
C THR A 288 -16.60 -0.23 45.35
N GLY A 289 -17.30 0.35 44.36
CA GLY A 289 -17.99 1.64 44.51
C GLY A 289 -17.07 2.83 44.81
N VAL A 290 -15.77 2.71 44.54
CA VAL A 290 -14.77 3.77 44.77
C VAL A 290 -14.29 4.30 43.41
N PRO A 291 -14.33 5.62 43.15
CA PRO A 291 -13.76 6.20 41.94
C PRO A 291 -12.22 6.16 41.98
N PRO A 292 -11.53 6.22 40.83
CA PRO A 292 -10.08 6.39 40.81
C PRO A 292 -9.69 7.68 41.53
N ASP A 293 -8.54 7.64 42.20
CA ASP A 293 -7.99 8.82 42.85
C ASP A 293 -7.46 9.79 41.78
N VAL A 294 -7.61 11.08 42.01
CA VAL A 294 -7.07 12.12 41.11
C VAL A 294 -5.73 12.54 41.69
N ASP A 295 -4.63 12.28 41.00
CA ASP A 295 -3.31 12.70 41.45
C ASP A 295 -3.08 14.18 41.08
N PRO A 296 -3.05 15.12 42.05
CA PRO A 296 -2.98 16.55 41.78
C PRO A 296 -1.63 17.03 41.22
N VAL A 297 -0.63 16.14 41.07
CA VAL A 297 0.75 16.49 40.69
C VAL A 297 1.16 15.81 39.39
N PHE A 298 0.78 14.56 39.19
CA PHE A 298 1.23 13.76 38.05
C PHE A 298 0.22 13.68 36.91
N ASP A 299 -1.07 13.90 37.18
CA ASP A 299 -2.09 13.80 36.14
C ASP A 299 -2.12 15.04 35.24
N ASN A 300 -2.17 14.81 33.93
CA ASN A 300 -2.53 15.86 33.01
C ASN A 300 -4.04 16.10 33.05
N HIS A 301 -4.46 16.94 33.98
CA HIS A 301 -5.88 17.20 34.25
C HIS A 301 -6.67 17.68 33.03
N PHE A 302 -6.03 18.35 32.06
CA PHE A 302 -6.68 18.74 30.81
C PHE A 302 -6.98 17.53 29.92
N ALA A 303 -6.03 16.61 29.75
CA ALA A 303 -6.22 15.39 28.97
C ALA A 303 -7.28 14.47 29.59
N HIS A 304 -7.22 14.25 30.91
CA HIS A 304 -8.21 13.47 31.66
C HIS A 304 -9.62 14.04 31.53
N PHE A 305 -9.79 15.35 31.77
CA PHE A 305 -11.11 15.98 31.65
C PHE A 305 -11.71 15.84 30.24
N MET A 306 -10.91 16.03 29.19
CA MET A 306 -11.36 15.90 27.81
C MET A 306 -11.74 14.45 27.47
N GLN A 307 -10.96 13.47 27.93
CA GLN A 307 -11.24 12.05 27.72
C GLN A 307 -12.50 11.62 28.50
N HIS A 308 -12.62 11.94 29.78
CA HIS A 308 -13.78 11.55 30.60
C HIS A 308 -15.09 12.19 30.14
N LYS A 309 -15.04 13.41 29.60
CA LYS A 309 -16.19 14.03 28.95
C LYS A 309 -16.68 13.21 27.77
N ARG A 310 -15.79 12.61 26.98
CA ARG A 310 -16.12 11.71 25.87
C ARG A 310 -16.65 10.38 26.39
N ASP A 311 -16.03 9.83 27.42
CA ASP A 311 -16.46 8.58 28.07
C ASP A 311 -17.91 8.69 28.57
N ALA A 312 -18.27 9.84 29.15
CA ALA A 312 -19.63 10.14 29.60
C ALA A 312 -20.68 10.19 28.46
N GLN A 313 -20.24 10.39 27.21
CA GLN A 313 -21.11 10.37 26.03
C GLN A 313 -21.32 8.97 25.47
N THR A 314 -20.54 7.97 25.91
CA THR A 314 -20.65 6.59 25.42
C THR A 314 -21.90 5.89 25.95
N ASP A 315 -22.44 4.96 25.15
CA ASP A 315 -23.56 4.12 25.58
C ASP A 315 -23.19 3.21 26.76
N LYS A 316 -21.91 2.83 26.88
CA LYS A 316 -21.39 2.04 28.00
C LYS A 316 -21.64 2.78 29.33
N PHE A 317 -21.28 4.06 29.39
CA PHE A 317 -21.50 4.89 30.58
C PHE A 317 -22.98 5.16 30.85
N ARG A 318 -23.75 5.46 29.80
CA ARG A 318 -25.18 5.80 29.93
C ARG A 318 -26.02 4.66 30.50
N LYS A 319 -25.65 3.41 30.23
CA LYS A 319 -26.32 2.20 30.75
C LYS A 319 -26.00 1.88 32.21
N LYS A 320 -24.98 2.51 32.80
CA LYS A 320 -24.60 2.25 34.20
C LYS A 320 -25.58 2.87 35.21
N PRO A 321 -25.67 2.32 36.43
CA PRO A 321 -26.54 2.84 37.48
C PRO A 321 -26.26 4.33 37.78
N PRO A 322 -27.27 5.12 38.21
CA PRO A 322 -27.10 6.53 38.57
C PRO A 322 -25.99 6.79 39.59
N GLN A 323 -25.80 5.88 40.55
CA GLN A 323 -24.77 5.98 41.59
C GLN A 323 -23.36 5.92 40.99
N ILE A 324 -23.09 4.94 40.11
CA ILE A 324 -21.80 4.81 39.42
C ILE A 324 -21.53 6.03 38.52
N ARG A 325 -22.56 6.52 37.83
CA ARG A 325 -22.43 7.74 37.01
C ARG A 325 -22.09 8.98 37.85
N ALA A 326 -22.66 9.08 39.06
CA ALA A 326 -22.36 10.18 39.98
C ALA A 326 -20.90 10.14 40.47
N LEU A 327 -20.37 8.95 40.78
CA LEU A 327 -18.96 8.77 41.17
C LEU A 327 -17.99 9.20 40.07
N TRP A 328 -18.24 8.80 38.82
CA TRP A 328 -17.41 9.22 37.69
C TRP A 328 -17.50 10.72 37.41
N THR A 329 -18.70 11.28 37.57
CA THR A 329 -18.90 12.74 37.41
C THR A 329 -18.13 13.49 38.49
N GLN A 330 -18.11 13.00 39.73
CA GLN A 330 -17.32 13.59 40.81
C GLN A 330 -15.81 13.53 40.51
N HIS A 331 -15.31 12.39 40.05
CA HIS A 331 -13.91 12.23 39.63
C HIS A 331 -13.55 13.21 38.50
N THR A 332 -14.38 13.30 37.46
CA THR A 332 -14.21 14.25 36.34
C THR A 332 -14.19 15.71 36.82
N LEU A 333 -15.00 16.05 37.82
CA LEU A 333 -15.02 17.37 38.44
C LEU A 333 -13.75 17.66 39.26
N GLY A 334 -13.11 16.64 39.84
CA GLY A 334 -11.83 16.76 40.53
C GLY A 334 -10.72 17.27 39.60
N HIS A 335 -10.63 16.73 38.38
CA HIS A 335 -9.70 17.26 37.37
C HIS A 335 -10.00 18.72 37.00
N LEU A 336 -11.29 19.09 36.87
CA LEU A 336 -11.69 20.47 36.59
C LEU A 336 -11.30 21.43 37.73
N GLN A 337 -11.43 20.99 38.99
CA GLN A 337 -11.03 21.77 40.16
C GLN A 337 -9.52 21.98 40.19
N ASN A 338 -8.73 20.92 40.03
CA ASN A 338 -7.27 21.04 39.98
C ASN A 338 -6.80 21.92 38.82
N MET A 339 -7.45 21.86 37.65
CA MET A 339 -7.17 22.79 36.55
C MET A 339 -7.41 24.26 36.92
N GLN A 340 -8.49 24.54 37.66
CA GLN A 340 -8.81 25.89 38.12
C GLN A 340 -7.80 26.38 39.17
N GLU A 341 -7.39 25.49 40.08
CA GLU A 341 -6.39 25.78 41.10
C GLU A 341 -5.01 26.03 40.49
N TRP A 342 -4.59 25.23 39.52
CA TRP A 342 -3.35 25.44 38.77
C TRP A 342 -3.38 26.77 38.00
N ALA A 343 -4.51 27.07 37.34
CA ALA A 343 -4.69 28.34 36.65
C ALA A 343 -4.65 29.55 37.61
N ALA A 344 -5.24 29.41 38.80
CA ALA A 344 -5.20 30.44 39.85
C ALA A 344 -3.82 30.60 40.48
N ALA A 345 -3.04 29.52 40.58
CA ALA A 345 -1.66 29.50 41.06
C ALA A 345 -0.64 30.01 40.02
N GLY A 346 -1.09 30.42 38.83
CA GLY A 346 -0.23 30.96 37.77
C GLY A 346 0.54 29.88 36.99
N PHE A 347 0.27 28.60 37.23
CA PHE A 347 0.71 27.54 36.34
C PHE A 347 -0.13 27.59 35.07
N THR A 348 0.51 27.91 33.94
CA THR A 348 -0.13 27.73 32.65
C THR A 348 -0.39 26.24 32.48
N VAL A 349 -1.66 25.84 32.42
CA VAL A 349 -2.09 24.52 31.91
C VAL A 349 -1.25 24.26 30.65
N PRO A 350 -0.53 23.14 30.54
CA PRO A 350 0.24 22.83 29.34
C PRO A 350 -0.73 22.79 28.17
N ARG A 351 -0.87 23.91 27.47
CA ARG A 351 -1.50 23.91 26.16
C ARG A 351 -0.49 23.19 25.31
N GLY A 352 -0.78 21.93 24.98
CA GLY A 352 0.00 21.15 24.01
C GLY A 352 0.37 22.07 22.86
N GLY A 353 1.68 22.31 22.72
CA GLY A 353 2.26 23.18 21.70
C GLY A 353 2.20 22.56 20.32
#